data_AF-A0A1H9XDS2-F1
#
_entry.id   AF-A0A1H9XDS2-F1
#
_cell.length_a   1.000
_cell.length_b   1.000
_cell.length_c   1.000
_cell.angle_alpha   90.00
_cell.angle_beta   90.00
_cell.angle_gamma   90.00
#
_symmetry.space_group_name_H-M   'P 1'
#
loop_
_entity.id
_entity.type
_entity.pdbx_description
1 polymer ?
#
loop_
_entity_poly.entity_id
_entity_poly.type
_entity_poly.pdbx_seq_one_letter_code
_entity_poly.pdbx_strand_id
1 'polypeptide(L)'
;MAKPTRTPGWSQSAAFRAIGRAAITAWNLKRATLPTCTAKAKRTGEQCRQLPMTNGKCRFHGGATPRGDKFHVTSLPSAKGPDGGEKKLQAKLRQVRRDQKRREARLAAMTPAERERHDAWHKARQPGPAAPRAEKRRQRAMAKEIRQAAALPEVFSPEAAELQRKIDRLEALLAASSIDTADIDIFQ
;
A
#
# COMPACT_ATOMS: atom_id res chain seq x y z
N MET A 1 -27.88 -55.55 -32.15
CA MET A 1 -27.22 -55.87 -30.87
C MET A 1 -27.12 -54.60 -30.04
N ALA A 2 -27.68 -54.58 -28.82
CA ALA A 2 -27.63 -53.40 -27.95
C ALA A 2 -26.21 -53.27 -27.33
N LYS A 3 -25.64 -52.05 -27.35
CA LYS A 3 -24.34 -51.77 -26.74
C LYS A 3 -24.45 -51.90 -25.21
N PRO A 4 -23.50 -52.56 -24.52
CA PRO A 4 -23.52 -52.64 -23.06
C PRO A 4 -23.38 -51.25 -22.45
N THR A 5 -24.33 -50.89 -21.58
CA THR A 5 -24.28 -49.65 -20.80
C THR A 5 -23.12 -49.69 -19.83
N ARG A 6 -22.20 -48.72 -19.89
CA ARG A 6 -21.08 -48.62 -18.94
C ARG A 6 -21.63 -48.51 -17.53
N THR A 7 -21.17 -49.38 -16.64
CA THR A 7 -21.43 -49.27 -15.21
C THR A 7 -20.95 -47.88 -14.75
N PRO A 8 -21.81 -47.07 -14.10
CA PRO A 8 -21.39 -45.77 -13.60
C PRO A 8 -20.24 -45.99 -12.62
N GLY A 9 -19.14 -45.24 -12.80
CA GLY A 9 -18.00 -45.30 -11.89
C GLY A 9 -18.43 -44.94 -10.46
N TRP A 10 -17.63 -45.30 -9.45
CA TRP A 10 -17.95 -45.08 -8.04
C TRP A 10 -18.44 -43.65 -7.72
N SER A 11 -17.85 -42.63 -8.34
CA SER A 11 -18.24 -41.22 -8.19
C SER A 11 -19.67 -40.89 -8.67
N GLN A 12 -20.28 -41.76 -9.46
CA GLN A 12 -21.65 -41.63 -9.95
C GLN A 12 -22.65 -42.50 -9.16
N SER A 13 -22.17 -43.34 -8.24
CA SER A 13 -23.00 -44.21 -7.40
C SER A 13 -23.90 -43.44 -6.43
N ALA A 14 -25.00 -44.05 -6.00
CA ALA A 14 -25.89 -43.48 -4.99
C ALA A 14 -25.17 -43.25 -3.65
N ALA A 15 -24.30 -44.19 -3.25
CA ALA A 15 -23.50 -44.08 -2.03
C ALA A 15 -22.58 -42.85 -2.04
N PHE A 16 -21.86 -42.61 -3.14
CA PHE A 16 -21.01 -41.43 -3.27
C PHE A 16 -21.80 -40.12 -3.17
N ARG A 17 -22.98 -40.07 -3.82
CA ARG A 17 -23.87 -38.90 -3.74
C ARG A 17 -24.38 -38.68 -2.32
N ALA A 18 -24.71 -39.74 -1.58
CA ALA A 18 -25.13 -39.64 -0.19
C ALA A 18 -24.01 -39.07 0.71
N ILE A 19 -22.79 -39.58 0.58
CA ILE A 19 -21.61 -39.05 1.29
C ILE A 19 -21.39 -37.57 0.95
N GLY A 20 -21.44 -37.20 -0.32
CA GLY A 20 -21.28 -35.81 -0.76
C GLY A 20 -22.35 -34.88 -0.18
N ARG A 21 -23.62 -35.31 -0.17
CA ARG A 21 -24.71 -34.54 0.44
C ARG A 21 -24.53 -34.36 1.94
N ALA A 22 -24.15 -35.42 2.65
CA ALA A 22 -23.88 -35.35 4.09
C ALA A 22 -22.75 -34.37 4.39
N ALA A 23 -21.65 -34.43 3.63
CA ALA A 23 -20.50 -33.53 3.80
C ALA A 23 -20.87 -32.06 3.54
N ILE A 24 -21.60 -31.76 2.46
CA ILE A 24 -22.05 -30.40 2.14
C ILE A 24 -23.00 -29.87 3.22
N THR A 25 -23.92 -30.71 3.70
CA THR A 25 -24.87 -30.33 4.77
C THR A 25 -24.12 -29.98 6.06
N ALA A 26 -23.21 -30.86 6.50
CA ALA A 26 -22.37 -30.62 7.67
C ALA A 26 -21.51 -29.34 7.54
N TRP A 27 -20.96 -29.09 6.35
CA TRP A 27 -20.20 -27.87 6.08
C TRP A 27 -21.09 -26.61 6.15
N ASN A 28 -22.27 -26.63 5.54
CA ASN A 28 -23.18 -25.48 5.55
C ASN A 28 -23.65 -25.11 6.96
N LEU A 29 -23.91 -26.11 7.81
CA LEU A 29 -24.22 -25.88 9.23
C LEU A 29 -23.08 -25.16 9.95
N LYS A 30 -21.84 -25.61 9.75
CA LYS A 30 -20.65 -24.97 10.36
C LYS A 30 -20.37 -23.59 9.77
N ARG A 31 -20.57 -23.41 8.47
CA ARG A 31 -20.21 -22.17 7.76
C ARG A 31 -20.98 -20.95 8.26
N ALA A 32 -22.21 -21.13 8.75
CA ALA A 32 -23.03 -20.04 9.26
C ALA A 32 -22.41 -19.32 10.47
N THR A 33 -21.60 -20.01 11.28
CA THR A 33 -20.97 -19.45 12.48
C THR A 33 -19.53 -18.99 12.24
N LEU A 34 -18.94 -19.30 11.08
CA LEU A 34 -17.58 -18.90 10.76
C LEU A 34 -17.50 -17.42 10.41
N PRO A 35 -16.40 -16.73 10.78
CA PRO A 35 -16.20 -15.36 10.37
C PRO A 35 -16.15 -15.26 8.85
N THR A 36 -16.55 -14.10 8.31
CA THR A 36 -16.47 -13.79 6.89
C THR A 36 -15.34 -12.82 6.59
N CYS A 37 -14.92 -12.79 5.34
CA CYS A 37 -13.97 -11.81 4.83
C CYS A 37 -14.43 -10.38 5.16
N THR A 38 -13.52 -9.54 5.65
CA THR A 38 -13.78 -8.14 6.04
C THR A 38 -13.92 -7.17 4.85
N ALA A 39 -13.72 -7.62 3.62
CA ALA A 39 -13.79 -6.77 2.43
C ALA A 39 -15.20 -6.74 1.82
N LYS A 40 -15.53 -5.64 1.13
CA LYS A 40 -16.73 -5.52 0.29
C LYS A 40 -16.48 -6.06 -1.11
N ALA A 41 -17.46 -6.76 -1.67
CA ALA A 41 -17.41 -7.29 -3.02
C ALA A 41 -17.51 -6.17 -4.06
N LYS A 42 -16.61 -6.18 -5.07
CA LYS A 42 -16.54 -5.11 -6.07
C LYS A 42 -17.83 -4.92 -6.88
N ARG A 43 -18.53 -6.00 -7.22
CA ARG A 43 -19.72 -5.95 -8.09
C ARG A 43 -20.99 -5.51 -7.35
N THR A 44 -21.17 -5.95 -6.12
CA THR A 44 -22.41 -5.73 -5.37
C THR A 44 -22.27 -4.68 -4.26
N GLY A 45 -21.05 -4.33 -3.84
CA GLY A 45 -20.81 -3.44 -2.70
C GLY A 45 -21.08 -4.09 -1.34
N GLU A 46 -21.72 -5.26 -1.30
CA GLU A 46 -22.01 -6.02 -0.08
C GLU A 46 -20.77 -6.65 0.55
N GLN A 47 -20.91 -7.06 1.82
CA GLN A 47 -19.88 -7.82 2.52
C GLN A 47 -19.53 -9.13 1.81
N CYS A 48 -18.24 -9.42 1.67
CA CYS A 48 -17.79 -10.67 1.08
C CYS A 48 -18.09 -11.87 1.99
N ARG A 49 -18.93 -12.80 1.52
CA ARG A 49 -19.35 -14.02 2.26
C ARG A 49 -18.35 -15.19 2.17
N GLN A 50 -17.13 -14.93 1.70
CA GLN A 50 -16.06 -15.93 1.63
C GLN A 50 -15.35 -16.04 2.97
N LEU A 51 -14.80 -17.22 3.28
CA LEU A 51 -14.04 -17.41 4.50
C LEU A 51 -12.75 -16.57 4.49
N PRO A 52 -12.43 -15.89 5.60
CA PRO A 52 -11.22 -15.11 5.73
C PRO A 52 -10.00 -16.02 5.89
N MET A 53 -8.85 -15.54 5.42
CA MET A 53 -7.55 -16.07 5.79
C MET A 53 -7.07 -15.39 7.08
N THR A 54 -5.85 -15.68 7.51
CA THR A 54 -5.26 -15.13 8.75
C THR A 54 -5.27 -13.60 8.87
N ASN A 55 -5.34 -12.88 7.74
CA ASN A 55 -5.38 -11.41 7.70
C ASN A 55 -6.81 -10.82 7.65
N GLY A 56 -7.84 -11.62 7.89
CA GLY A 56 -9.24 -11.23 7.86
C GLY A 56 -9.85 -11.08 6.46
N LYS A 57 -9.08 -11.27 5.38
CA LYS A 57 -9.57 -11.19 3.99
C LYS A 57 -9.54 -12.57 3.32
N CYS A 58 -10.47 -12.83 2.40
CA CYS A 58 -10.46 -14.07 1.62
C CYS A 58 -9.41 -14.01 0.51
N ARG A 59 -9.09 -15.16 -0.08
CA ARG A 59 -8.15 -15.28 -1.21
C ARG A 59 -8.44 -14.30 -2.36
N PHE A 60 -9.71 -14.05 -2.66
CA PHE A 60 -10.12 -13.14 -3.76
C PHE A 60 -9.94 -11.65 -3.42
N HIS A 61 -9.95 -11.29 -2.13
CA HIS A 61 -9.75 -9.92 -1.66
C HIS A 61 -8.35 -9.70 -1.07
N GLY A 62 -7.36 -10.44 -1.58
CA GLY A 62 -5.95 -10.28 -1.18
C GLY A 62 -5.59 -10.96 0.14
N GLY A 63 -6.39 -11.92 0.59
CA GLY A 63 -6.10 -12.76 1.76
C GLY A 63 -4.78 -13.51 1.63
N ALA A 64 -4.52 -14.04 0.44
CA ALA A 64 -3.31 -14.78 0.13
C ALA A 64 -2.13 -13.88 -0.29
N THR A 65 -2.36 -12.58 -0.46
CA THR A 65 -1.31 -11.64 -0.85
C THR A 65 -0.51 -11.25 0.39
N PRO A 66 0.82 -11.48 0.41
CA PRO A 66 1.65 -11.05 1.53
C PRO A 66 1.58 -9.53 1.72
N ARG A 67 1.72 -9.08 2.98
CA ARG A 67 1.72 -7.66 3.37
C ARG A 67 3.12 -7.22 3.83
N GLY A 68 3.28 -5.92 4.02
CA GLY A 68 4.53 -5.33 4.51
C GLY A 68 5.67 -5.55 3.51
N ASP A 69 6.81 -5.97 4.02
CA ASP A 69 8.05 -6.09 3.23
C ASP A 69 8.00 -7.24 2.21
N LYS A 70 7.03 -8.15 2.36
CA LYS A 70 6.79 -9.24 1.41
C LYS A 70 5.82 -8.85 0.29
N PHE A 71 5.29 -7.64 0.28
CA PHE A 71 4.43 -7.14 -0.79
C PHE A 71 5.22 -7.03 -2.10
N HIS A 72 4.63 -7.45 -3.23
CA HIS A 72 5.28 -7.63 -4.54
C HIS A 72 6.42 -8.68 -4.61
N VAL A 73 6.71 -9.42 -3.54
CA VAL A 73 7.66 -10.53 -3.59
C VAL A 73 6.99 -11.75 -4.21
N THR A 74 7.66 -12.37 -5.19
CA THR A 74 7.21 -13.63 -5.79
C THR A 74 7.14 -14.71 -4.71
N SER A 75 5.92 -15.15 -4.39
CA SER A 75 5.71 -16.26 -3.46
C SER A 75 5.89 -17.59 -4.19
N LEU A 76 6.75 -18.46 -3.66
CA LEU A 76 6.93 -19.83 -4.13
C LEU A 76 5.88 -20.76 -3.51
N PRO A 77 5.48 -21.84 -4.21
CA PRO A 77 4.60 -22.85 -3.63
C PRO A 77 5.26 -23.52 -2.42
N SER A 78 4.47 -23.87 -1.41
CA SER A 78 4.95 -24.54 -0.21
C SER A 78 5.35 -25.98 -0.50
N ALA A 79 6.55 -26.42 -0.09
CA ALA A 79 7.03 -27.80 -0.32
C ALA A 79 6.15 -28.90 0.34
N LYS A 80 5.44 -28.57 1.43
CA LYS A 80 4.68 -29.53 2.25
C LYS A 80 3.16 -29.58 1.97
N GLY A 81 2.67 -28.85 0.97
CA GLY A 81 1.24 -28.78 0.66
C GLY A 81 0.81 -29.73 -0.46
N PRO A 82 -0.50 -29.94 -0.68
CA PRO A 82 -1.02 -30.63 -1.88
C PRO A 82 -0.61 -29.92 -3.18
N ASP A 83 -0.26 -28.63 -3.09
CA ASP A 83 0.28 -27.80 -4.16
C ASP A 83 1.82 -27.76 -4.22
N GLY A 84 2.51 -28.56 -3.39
CA GLY A 84 3.95 -28.53 -3.14
C GLY A 84 4.80 -29.44 -4.03
N GLY A 85 4.23 -30.00 -5.09
CA GLY A 85 5.00 -30.84 -6.00
C GLY A 85 6.04 -30.04 -6.78
N GLU A 86 7.21 -30.64 -6.99
CA GLU A 86 8.31 -30.15 -7.84
C GLU A 86 7.81 -29.53 -9.16
N LYS A 87 6.80 -30.15 -9.78
CA LYS A 87 6.17 -29.67 -11.03
C LYS A 87 5.62 -28.23 -10.92
N LYS A 88 4.98 -27.87 -9.81
CA LYS A 88 4.42 -26.52 -9.59
C LYS A 88 5.52 -25.50 -9.32
N LEU A 89 6.55 -25.89 -8.57
CA LEU A 89 7.74 -25.08 -8.37
C LEU A 89 8.41 -24.77 -9.72
N GLN A 90 8.69 -25.80 -10.52
CA GLN A 90 9.28 -25.65 -11.84
C GLN A 90 8.42 -24.79 -12.78
N ALA A 91 7.10 -24.96 -12.76
CA ALA A 91 6.20 -24.11 -13.52
C ALA A 91 6.29 -22.63 -13.10
N LYS A 92 6.39 -22.36 -11.78
CA LYS A 92 6.54 -21.01 -11.26
C LYS A 92 7.89 -20.40 -11.65
N LEU A 93 8.98 -21.16 -11.55
CA LEU A 93 10.31 -20.70 -11.96
C LEU A 93 10.35 -20.38 -13.46
N ARG A 94 9.73 -21.22 -14.30
CA ARG A 94 9.57 -20.93 -15.74
C ARG A 94 8.78 -19.65 -15.99
N GLN A 95 7.72 -19.39 -15.22
CA GLN A 95 6.96 -18.14 -15.32
C GLN A 95 7.83 -16.93 -14.97
N VAL A 96 8.55 -16.98 -13.84
CA VAL A 96 9.43 -15.89 -13.40
C VAL A 96 10.48 -15.56 -14.45
N ARG A 97 11.15 -16.58 -15.02
CA ARG A 97 12.14 -16.39 -16.09
C ARG A 97 11.53 -15.73 -17.33
N ARG A 98 10.33 -16.16 -17.75
CA ARG A 98 9.62 -15.54 -18.90
C ARG A 98 9.25 -14.09 -18.63
N ASP A 99 8.78 -13.78 -17.42
CA ASP A 99 8.41 -12.42 -17.04
C ASP A 99 9.63 -11.50 -16.99
N GLN A 100 10.76 -12.00 -16.48
CA GLN A 100 12.04 -11.30 -16.51
C GLN A 100 12.51 -11.02 -17.94
N LYS A 101 12.56 -12.04 -18.81
CA LYS A 101 12.95 -11.88 -20.21
C LYS A 101 12.06 -10.86 -20.94
N ARG A 102 10.75 -10.89 -20.70
CA ARG A 102 9.81 -9.91 -21.28
C ARG A 102 10.09 -8.49 -20.78
N ARG A 103 10.44 -8.33 -19.51
CA ARG A 103 10.82 -7.03 -18.94
C ARG A 103 12.12 -6.53 -19.56
N GLU A 104 13.14 -7.37 -19.64
CA GLU A 104 14.44 -7.03 -20.26
C GLU A 104 14.27 -6.62 -21.73
N ALA A 105 13.51 -7.40 -22.50
CA ALA A 105 13.22 -7.07 -23.90
C ALA A 105 12.48 -5.72 -24.03
N ARG A 106 11.51 -5.45 -23.16
CA ARG A 106 10.79 -4.16 -23.14
C ARG A 106 11.73 -3.00 -22.83
N LEU A 107 12.63 -3.16 -21.85
CA LEU A 107 13.59 -2.14 -21.51
C LEU A 107 14.59 -1.94 -22.65
N ALA A 108 15.10 -3.01 -23.26
CA ALA A 108 16.02 -2.95 -24.39
C ALA A 108 15.41 -2.25 -25.63
N ALA A 109 14.11 -2.42 -25.85
CA ALA A 109 13.39 -1.75 -26.93
C ALA A 109 13.10 -0.26 -26.65
N MET A 110 13.25 0.23 -25.42
CA MET A 110 13.07 1.66 -25.11
C MET A 110 14.22 2.48 -25.66
N THR A 111 13.88 3.60 -26.28
CA THR A 111 14.84 4.66 -26.61
C THR A 111 15.45 5.28 -25.33
N PRO A 112 16.59 5.99 -25.42
CA PRO A 112 17.20 6.64 -24.26
C PRO A 112 16.24 7.59 -23.52
N ALA A 113 15.50 8.43 -24.25
CA ALA A 113 14.54 9.36 -23.65
C ALA A 113 13.35 8.63 -22.99
N GLU A 114 12.89 7.51 -23.54
CA GLU A 114 11.85 6.69 -22.90
C GLU A 114 12.37 6.01 -21.63
N ARG A 115 13.62 5.56 -21.65
CA ARG A 115 14.27 4.94 -20.49
C ARG A 115 14.40 5.94 -19.34
N GLU A 116 14.82 7.17 -19.62
CA GLU A 116 14.88 8.23 -18.61
C GLU A 116 13.50 8.51 -17.98
N ARG A 117 12.45 8.63 -18.81
CA ARG A 117 11.08 8.81 -18.31
C ARG A 117 10.61 7.62 -17.48
N HIS A 118 10.91 6.41 -17.92
CA HIS A 118 10.57 5.17 -17.20
C HIS A 118 11.26 5.13 -15.83
N ASP A 119 12.55 5.46 -15.77
CA ASP A 119 13.33 5.43 -14.55
C ASP A 119 12.92 6.55 -13.59
N ALA A 120 12.65 7.75 -14.11
CA ALA A 120 12.07 8.85 -13.35
C ALA A 120 10.69 8.48 -12.76
N TRP A 121 9.83 7.84 -13.56
CA TRP A 121 8.53 7.36 -13.12
C TRP A 121 8.66 6.34 -11.99
N HIS A 122 9.57 5.38 -12.12
CA HIS A 122 9.84 4.39 -11.09
C HIS A 122 10.43 5.03 -9.83
N LYS A 123 11.43 5.91 -9.95
CA LYS A 123 12.04 6.62 -8.80
C LYS A 123 11.01 7.44 -8.02
N ALA A 124 10.09 8.11 -8.73
CA ALA A 124 9.02 8.89 -8.11
C ALA A 124 7.97 8.02 -7.38
N ARG A 125 7.77 6.78 -7.81
CA ARG A 125 6.68 5.88 -7.35
C ARG A 125 7.12 4.66 -6.56
N GLN A 126 8.43 4.40 -6.47
CA GLN A 126 9.00 3.32 -5.65
C GLN A 126 8.40 3.39 -4.24
N PRO A 127 7.65 2.37 -3.80
CA PRO A 127 7.25 2.24 -2.41
C PRO A 127 8.53 1.99 -1.61
N GLY A 128 9.17 3.06 -1.13
CA GLY A 128 10.39 2.95 -0.34
C GLY A 128 10.16 2.20 0.97
N PRO A 129 11.25 1.92 1.72
CA PRO A 129 11.16 1.34 3.06
C PRO A 129 10.17 2.13 3.93
N ALA A 130 9.56 1.46 4.91
CA ALA A 130 8.50 2.07 5.71
C ALA A 130 8.92 3.42 6.35
N ALA A 131 10.18 3.52 6.80
CA ALA A 131 10.73 4.71 7.43
C ALA A 131 10.77 5.94 6.49
N PRO A 132 11.42 5.91 5.30
CA PRO A 132 11.36 7.01 4.34
C PRO A 132 9.93 7.41 3.91
N ARG A 133 8.99 6.46 3.84
CA ARG A 133 7.58 6.75 3.54
C ARG A 133 6.86 7.42 4.70
N ALA A 134 7.16 7.04 5.94
CA ALA A 134 6.65 7.69 7.14
C ALA A 134 7.18 9.12 7.24
N GLU A 135 8.48 9.32 6.99
CA GLU A 135 9.12 10.62 7.01
C GLU A 135 8.53 11.58 5.98
N LYS A 136 8.40 11.15 4.71
CA LYS A 136 7.73 11.96 3.69
C LYS A 136 6.27 12.30 4.05
N ARG A 137 5.57 11.45 4.79
CA ARG A 137 4.21 11.76 5.28
C ARG A 137 4.24 12.84 6.36
N ARG A 138 5.19 12.77 7.30
CA ARG A 138 5.39 13.80 8.32
C ARG A 138 5.74 15.14 7.69
N GLN A 139 6.71 15.17 6.76
CA GLN A 139 7.08 16.39 6.03
C GLN A 139 5.90 17.01 5.29
N ARG A 140 5.05 16.20 4.65
CA ARG A 140 3.83 16.69 3.99
C ARG A 140 2.80 17.23 4.97
N ALA A 141 2.66 16.62 6.14
CA ALA A 141 1.79 17.13 7.20
C ALA A 141 2.29 18.47 7.72
N MET A 142 3.57 18.58 8.08
CA MET A 142 4.20 19.84 8.52
C MET A 142 4.10 20.92 7.45
N ALA A 143 4.39 20.62 6.19
CA ALA A 143 4.27 21.60 5.10
C ALA A 143 2.82 22.02 4.82
N LYS A 144 1.83 21.21 5.20
CA LYS A 144 0.42 21.58 5.15
C LYS A 144 0.10 22.51 6.31
N GLU A 145 0.54 22.19 7.52
CA GLU A 145 0.35 23.01 8.72
C GLU A 145 0.98 24.40 8.55
N ILE A 146 2.23 24.49 8.06
CA ILE A 146 2.90 25.76 7.77
C ILE A 146 2.09 26.58 6.75
N ARG A 147 1.62 25.96 5.66
CA ARG A 147 0.79 26.65 4.66
C ARG A 147 -0.54 27.14 5.23
N GLN A 148 -1.14 26.37 6.15
CA GLN A 148 -2.37 26.78 6.81
C GLN A 148 -2.12 27.94 7.77
N ALA A 149 -1.03 27.88 8.56
CA ALA A 149 -0.63 28.96 9.45
C ALA A 149 -0.32 30.25 8.68
N ALA A 150 0.41 30.17 7.57
CA ALA A 150 0.72 31.32 6.73
C ALA A 150 -0.50 31.88 5.97
N ALA A 151 -1.55 31.09 5.79
CA ALA A 151 -2.80 31.54 5.15
C ALA A 151 -3.79 32.16 6.14
N LEU A 152 -3.55 32.05 7.45
CA LEU A 152 -4.34 32.77 8.44
C LEU A 152 -3.96 34.25 8.36
N PRO A 153 -4.94 35.17 8.30
CA PRO A 153 -4.64 36.58 8.42
C PRO A 153 -3.95 36.83 9.76
N GLU A 154 -2.88 37.62 9.76
CA GLU A 154 -2.26 38.11 10.98
C GLU A 154 -3.25 39.03 11.70
N VAL A 155 -4.04 38.45 12.60
CA VAL A 155 -4.90 39.21 13.49
C VAL A 155 -4.09 39.48 14.75
N PHE A 156 -3.35 40.58 14.75
CA PHE A 156 -2.73 41.09 15.97
C PHE A 156 -3.84 41.52 16.94
N SER A 157 -3.78 41.06 18.19
CA SER A 157 -4.64 41.65 19.22
C SER A 157 -4.26 43.13 19.41
N PRO A 158 -5.16 43.98 19.94
CA PRO A 158 -4.85 45.37 20.24
C PRO A 158 -3.59 45.52 21.12
N GLU A 159 -3.40 44.60 22.06
CA GLU A 159 -2.22 44.53 22.93
C GLU A 159 -0.95 44.18 22.13
N ALA A 160 -1.04 43.23 21.18
CA ALA A 160 0.08 42.87 20.31
C ALA A 160 0.49 44.04 19.39
N ALA A 161 -0.48 44.80 18.87
CA ALA A 161 -0.20 46.01 18.10
C ALA A 161 0.46 47.12 18.95
N GLU A 162 0.08 47.24 20.24
CA GLU A 162 0.73 48.17 21.15
C GLU A 162 2.17 47.76 21.48
N LEU A 163 2.41 46.46 21.68
CA LEU A 163 3.74 45.91 21.86
C LEU A 163 4.61 46.14 20.62
N GLN A 164 4.08 45.94 19.41
CA GLN A 164 4.83 46.22 18.17
C GLN A 164 5.23 47.69 18.07
N ARG A 165 4.32 48.63 18.36
CA ARG A 165 4.67 50.06 18.41
C ARG A 165 5.76 50.39 19.44
N LYS A 166 5.78 49.68 20.58
CA LYS A 166 6.84 49.84 21.59
C LYS A 166 8.17 49.30 21.07
N ILE A 167 8.17 48.16 20.38
CA ILE A 167 9.35 47.58 19.74
C ILE A 167 9.90 48.57 18.70
N ASP A 168 9.08 49.03 17.76
CA ASP A 168 9.49 49.95 16.71
C ASP A 168 10.08 51.25 17.28
N ARG A 169 9.48 51.77 18.37
CA ARG A 169 10.00 52.95 19.07
C ARG A 169 11.36 52.69 19.71
N LEU A 170 11.53 51.52 20.35
CA LEU A 170 12.80 51.16 20.99
C LEU A 170 13.89 50.91 19.95
N GLU A 171 13.57 50.28 18.83
CA GLU A 171 14.49 50.09 17.70
C GLU A 171 14.92 51.43 17.09
N ALA A 172 14.00 52.38 16.91
CA ALA A 172 14.32 53.72 16.44
C ALA A 172 15.24 54.48 17.42
N LEU A 173 15.01 54.35 18.72
CA LEU A 173 15.88 54.94 19.75
C LEU A 173 17.26 54.28 19.76
N LEU A 174 17.31 52.95 19.62
CA LEU A 174 18.56 52.19 19.50
C LEU A 174 19.35 52.64 18.27
N ALA A 175 18.70 52.73 17.10
CA ALA A 175 19.31 53.20 15.87
C ALA A 175 19.86 54.63 16.03
N ALA A 176 19.08 55.55 16.61
CA ALA A 176 19.53 56.92 16.90
C ALA A 176 20.73 56.96 17.86
N SER A 177 20.70 56.16 18.93
CA SER A 177 21.80 56.08 19.90
C SER A 177 23.06 55.41 19.33
N SER A 178 22.90 54.50 18.36
CA SER A 178 24.01 53.82 17.69
C SER A 178 24.73 54.72 16.68
N ILE A 179 24.03 55.73 16.14
CA ILE A 179 24.60 56.78 15.30
C ILE A 179 25.47 57.71 16.15
N ASP A 180 25.03 58.07 17.36
CA ASP A 180 25.81 58.90 18.30
C ASP A 180 27.10 58.22 18.79
N THR A 181 27.14 56.89 18.88
CA THR A 181 28.37 56.17 19.25
C THR A 181 29.40 56.06 18.14
N ALA A 182 29.01 56.23 16.87
CA ALA A 182 29.94 56.16 15.74
C ALA A 182 30.74 57.45 15.52
N ASP A 183 30.23 58.60 15.99
CA ASP A 183 30.93 59.89 15.92
C ASP A 183 31.89 60.15 17.11
N ILE A 184 31.84 59.33 18.16
CA ILE A 184 32.73 59.45 19.33
C ILE A 184 34.09 58.75 19.10
N ASP A 185 34.17 57.76 18.21
CA ASP A 185 35.40 57.00 17.93
C ASP A 185 36.29 57.59 16.82
N ILE A 186 36.03 58.82 16.35
CA ILE A 186 36.90 59.54 15.37
C ILE A 186 37.95 60.44 16.08
N PHE A 187 37.89 60.58 17.41
CA PHE A 187 38.82 61.41 18.19
C PHE A 187 39.60 60.63 19.28
N GLN A 188 40.22 59.51 18.92
CA GLN A 188 41.36 58.94 19.67
C GLN A 188 42.55 58.63 18.77
#